data_AF-A0A3C2BCK4-F1
#
_entry.id   AF-A0A3C2BCK4-F1
#
_cell.length_a   1.000
_cell.length_b   1.000
_cell.length_c   1.000
_cell.angle_alpha   90.00
_cell.angle_beta   90.00
_cell.angle_gamma   90.00
#
_symmetry.space_group_name_H-M   'P 1'
#
loop_
_entity.id
_entity.type
_entity.pdbx_description
1 polymer ?
#
loop_
_entity_poly.entity_id
_entity_poly.type
_entity_poly.pdbx_seq_one_letter_code
_entity_poly.pdbx_strand_id
1 'polypeptide(L)' 'MQYIKIGNVKIEKTSALAPMASVADRAYRTICRKFGASYVVSEMVSAKGLCYSD' A
#
# COMPACT_ATOMS: atom_id res chain seq x y z
N MET A 1 -16.97 11.34 -8.40
CA MET A 1 -15.94 10.69 -7.56
C MET A 1 -15.10 11.75 -6.89
N GLN A 2 -14.87 11.65 -5.58
CA GLN A 2 -13.97 12.55 -4.84
C GLN A 2 -12.53 12.02 -4.90
N TYR A 3 -11.56 12.92 -4.84
CA TYR A 3 -10.14 12.56 -4.90
C TYR A 3 -9.36 13.19 -3.74
N ILE A 4 -8.27 12.53 -3.35
CA ILE A 4 -7.24 13.06 -2.46
C ILE A 4 -5.94 13.17 -3.25
N LYS A 5 -5.13 14.18 -2.93
CA LYS A 5 -3.83 14.42 -3.57
C LYS A 5 -2.72 14.21 -2.54
N ILE A 6 -1.77 13.34 -2.85
CA ILE A 6 -0.54 13.13 -2.05
C ILE A 6 0.63 13.52 -2.95
N GLY A 7 1.26 14.66 -2.67
CA GLY A 7 2.27 15.24 -3.54
C GLY A 7 1.72 15.48 -4.96
N ASN A 8 2.29 14.78 -5.95
CA ASN A 8 1.86 14.79 -7.35
C ASN A 8 0.89 13.65 -7.73
N VAL A 9 0.54 12.76 -6.80
CA VAL A 9 -0.32 11.59 -7.05
C VAL A 9 -1.78 11.92 -6.69
N LYS A 10 -2.71 11.60 -7.60
CA LYS A 10 -4.15 11.73 -7.42
C LYS A 10 -4.76 10.36 -7.14
N ILE A 11 -5.40 10.20 -5.98
CA ILE A 11 -5.98 8.93 -5.50
C ILE A 11 -7.47 9.13 -5.30
N GLU A 12 -8.27 8.13 -5.65
CA GLU A 12 -9.71 8.17 -5.41
C GLU A 12 -10.03 8.08 -3.91
N LYS A 13 -10.94 8.91 -3.38
CA LYS A 13 -11.36 8.87 -1.97
C LYS A 13 -12.40 7.76 -1.75
N THR A 14 -11.97 6.50 -1.74
CA THR A 14 -12.83 5.36 -1.36
C THR A 14 -12.32 4.68 -0.09
N SER A 15 -11.22 3.95 -0.20
CA SER A 15 -10.62 3.19 0.89
C SER A 15 -9.15 2.92 0.60
N ALA A 16 -8.36 2.81 1.67
CA ALA A 16 -6.93 2.55 1.61
C ALA A 16 -6.56 1.40 2.55
N LEU A 17 -5.63 0.55 2.13
CA LEU A 17 -5.08 -0.47 3.01
C LEU A 17 -4.04 0.13 3.95
N ALA A 18 -4.21 -0.06 5.26
CA ALA A 18 -3.21 0.32 6.24
C ALA A 18 -1.94 -0.56 6.14
N PRO A 19 -0.74 -0.04 6.44
CA PRO A 19 0.47 -0.85 6.51
C PRO A 19 0.35 -1.85 7.67
N MET A 20 0.44 -3.14 7.37
CA MET A 20 0.32 -4.22 8.35
C MET A 20 1.45 -5.24 8.13
N ALA A 21 2.40 -5.30 9.06
CA ALA A 21 3.48 -6.29 9.03
C ALA A 21 2.91 -7.71 9.21
N SER A 22 3.51 -8.68 8.52
CA SER A 22 3.11 -10.08 8.35
C SER A 22 1.77 -10.32 7.64
N VAL A 23 1.05 -9.26 7.24
CA VAL A 23 -0.29 -9.38 6.64
C VAL A 23 -0.36 -8.78 5.24
N ALA A 24 0.24 -7.60 5.04
CA ALA A 24 0.14 -6.85 3.79
C ALA A 24 1.08 -7.41 2.70
N ASP A 25 1.02 -8.72 2.45
CA ASP A 25 1.77 -9.42 1.42
C ASP A 25 1.22 -9.12 0.01
N ARG A 26 1.82 -9.71 -1.04
CA ARG A 26 1.39 -9.45 -2.42
C ARG A 26 -0.03 -9.97 -2.70
N ALA A 27 -0.38 -11.14 -2.18
CA ALA A 27 -1.67 -11.76 -2.43
C ALA A 27 -2.80 -10.93 -1.82
N TYR A 28 -2.66 -10.55 -0.55
CA TYR A 28 -3.61 -9.75 0.20
C TYR A 28 -3.81 -8.37 -0.44
N ARG A 29 -2.74 -7.67 -0.82
CA ARG A 29 -2.84 -6.38 -1.54
C ARG A 29 -3.61 -6.50 -2.85
N THR A 30 -3.38 -7.59 -3.59
CA THR A 30 -4.08 -7.84 -4.86
C THR A 30 -5.57 -8.05 -4.62
N ILE A 31 -5.93 -8.78 -3.57
CA ILE A 31 -7.32 -8.99 -3.15
C ILE A 31 -7.96 -7.65 -2.77
N CYS A 32 -7.35 -6.86 -1.88
CA CYS A 32 -7.88 -5.55 -1.48
C CYS A 32 -8.13 -4.62 -2.69
N ARG A 33 -7.21 -4.60 -3.66
CA ARG A 33 -7.38 -3.85 -4.92
C ARG A 33 -8.61 -4.33 -5.70
N LYS A 34 -8.83 -5.64 -5.82
CA LYS A 34 -10.00 -6.23 -6.50
C LYS A 34 -11.31 -5.89 -5.79
N PHE A 35 -11.29 -5.74 -4.47
CA PHE A 35 -12.45 -5.35 -3.66
C PHE A 35 -12.66 -3.83 -3.56
N GLY A 36 -11.94 -3.01 -4.34
CA GLY A 36 -12.21 -1.58 -4.47
C GLY A 36 -11.32 -0.66 -3.62
N ALA A 37 -10.23 -1.17 -3.04
CA ALA A 37 -9.22 -0.32 -2.44
C ALA A 37 -8.58 0.59 -3.51
N SER A 38 -8.73 1.90 -3.31
CA SER A 38 -8.11 2.93 -4.17
C SER A 38 -6.59 2.98 -4.03
N TYR A 39 -6.09 2.58 -2.87
CA TYR A 39 -4.67 2.62 -2.50
C TYR A 39 -4.33 1.43 -1.61
N VAL A 40 -3.19 0.80 -1.85
CA VAL A 40 -2.69 -0.32 -1.04
C VAL A 40 -1.22 -0.10 -0.70
N VAL A 41 -0.81 -0.47 0.51
CA VAL A 41 0.55 -0.32 1.02
C VAL A 41 1.12 -1.70 1.34
N SER A 42 2.42 -1.89 1.10
CA SER A 42 3.14 -3.07 1.56
C SER A 42 3.46 -3.01 3.05
N GLU A 43 4.08 -4.07 3.54
CA GLU A 43 4.80 -4.03 4.81
C GLU A 43 5.92 -3.00 4.80
N MET A 44 6.39 -2.63 6.00
CA MET A 44 7.58 -1.81 6.15
C MET A 44 8.80 -2.62 5.72
N VAL A 45 9.57 -2.07 4.76
CA VAL A 45 10.77 -2.72 4.24
C VAL A 45 12.00 -2.16 4.94
N SER A 46 12.86 -3.04 5.46
CA SER A 46 14.14 -2.65 6.05
C SER A 46 15.07 -2.11 4.96
N ALA A 47 15.40 -0.82 5.04
CA ALA A 47 16.41 -0.22 4.17
C ALA A 47 17.78 -0.88 4.37
N LYS A 48 18.09 -1.31 5.61
CA LYS A 48 19.36 -1.96 5.93
C LYS A 48 19.46 -3.34 5.30
N GLY A 49 18.38 -4.14 5.37
CA GLY A 49 18.32 -5.45 4.71
C GLY A 49 18.39 -5.34 3.19
N LEU A 50 17.84 -4.27 2.61
CA LEU A 50 17.92 -4.03 1.17
C LEU A 50 19.32 -3.58 0.71
N CYS A 51 20.00 -2.72 1.48
CA CYS A 51 21.28 -2.12 1.07
C CYS A 51 22.52 -2.89 1.54
N TYR A 52 22.44 -3.57 2.67
CA TYR A 52 23.58 -4.20 3.34
C TYR A 52 23.41 -5.72 3.54
N SER A 53 22.30 -6.30 3.08
CA SER A 53 21.97 -7.73 3.26
C SER A 53 22.05 -8.20 4.72
N ASP A 54 21.65 -7.29 5.62
CA ASP A 54 21.65 -7.46 7.08
C ASP A 54 20.25 -7.75 7.63
#